data_AF-A0A2T6ZA16-F1
#
_entry.id   AF-A0A2T6ZA16-F1
#
_cell.length_a   1.000
_cell.length_b   1.000
_cell.length_c   1.000
_cell.angle_alpha   90.00
_cell.angle_beta   90.00
_cell.angle_gamma   90.00
#
_symmetry.space_group_name_H-M   'P 1'
#
loop_
_entity.id
_entity.type
_entity.pdbx_description
1 polymer ?
#
loop_
_entity_poly.entity_id
_entity_poly.type
_entity_poly.pdbx_seq_one_letter_code
_entity_poly.pdbx_strand_id
1 'polypeptide(L)'
;MEEPPPSYSAAIAKDPLPLIAPYIEKRDLYNVSLVCRSWHREFSEYLWQQPEVFWNLGDRSALTHFTLYLTTILQSPSPRATTHLSLRTVTPTLYTTFPKHWLQTLLQRLPHLRSLDLSSWPLLDHAACCAVSHPSNLRSLTAKWCANVTVGGLVNLLGHLPCLEEVDFSGTKAAGATAVVTAMAVLPLVKVFVRNVGITDAALEVLAKGLGLRIREVDISCDGVNTGRVGDGGVEALLGYCFAPPVYDTTVTATATSTAVAATGLTKVGISGNKISSRSAQMLLRTTRLASLDIGPLESIDGIMATVRIYAVWSLDYLRIDWRVVLDPAFVSVRRLVLVNVPEFASPRAARAIAGVVGTERLQVLELEMEVSDGSGDFSFFEEEAGGRDREEKGDVDVISLVAKRKREIRWRGRVRVIKDLASGEMWGVVREGV
;
A
#
# COMPACT_ATOMS: atom_id res chain seq x y z
N MET A 1 -10.58 22.51 47.29
CA MET A 1 -10.70 21.24 48.01
C MET A 1 -9.94 20.22 47.18
N GLU A 2 -8.77 19.80 47.65
CA GLU A 2 -8.05 18.66 47.07
C GLU A 2 -8.83 17.39 47.41
N GLU A 3 -9.12 16.57 46.40
CA GLU A 3 -9.70 15.25 46.62
C GLU A 3 -8.73 14.40 47.45
N PRO A 4 -9.18 13.78 48.55
CA PRO A 4 -8.31 12.96 49.37
C PRO A 4 -7.79 11.77 48.53
N PRO A 5 -6.50 11.40 48.69
CA PRO A 5 -5.94 10.29 47.93
C PRO A 5 -6.71 8.99 48.22
N PRO A 6 -6.85 8.10 47.23
CA PRO A 6 -7.59 6.86 47.39
C PRO A 6 -6.97 6.01 48.51
N SER A 7 -7.81 5.31 49.27
CA SER A 7 -7.37 4.42 50.33
C SER A 7 -6.51 3.28 49.76
N TYR A 8 -5.55 2.79 50.55
CA TYR A 8 -4.66 1.68 50.15
C TYR A 8 -5.45 0.45 49.67
N SER A 9 -6.56 0.10 50.33
CA SER A 9 -7.44 -1.00 49.88
C SER A 9 -8.09 -0.75 48.51
N ALA A 10 -8.48 0.49 48.20
CA ALA A 10 -9.02 0.86 46.89
C ALA A 10 -7.93 0.84 45.79
N ALA A 11 -6.66 1.05 46.15
CA ALA A 11 -5.54 0.97 45.22
C ALA A 11 -5.18 -0.48 44.85
N ILE A 12 -5.30 -1.44 45.78
CA ILE A 12 -4.96 -2.86 45.57
C ILE A 12 -6.15 -3.66 44.99
N ALA A 13 -7.38 -3.17 45.12
CA ALA A 13 -8.58 -3.83 44.62
C ALA A 13 -8.77 -3.74 43.09
N LYS A 14 -7.85 -3.09 42.36
CA LYS A 14 -7.92 -3.05 40.90
C LYS A 14 -7.64 -4.46 40.35
N ASP A 15 -8.61 -4.99 39.61
CA ASP A 15 -8.43 -6.22 38.84
C ASP A 15 -7.19 -6.04 37.94
N PRO A 16 -6.14 -6.86 38.11
CA PRO A 16 -4.94 -6.73 37.29
C PRO A 16 -5.15 -7.25 35.86
N LEU A 17 -6.21 -8.03 35.60
CA LEU A 17 -6.40 -8.70 34.31
C LEU A 17 -6.53 -7.73 33.12
N PRO A 18 -7.33 -6.64 33.18
CA PRO A 18 -7.36 -5.64 32.11
C PRO A 18 -6.02 -4.94 31.86
N LEU A 19 -5.17 -4.83 32.90
CA LEU A 19 -3.85 -4.22 32.79
C LEU A 19 -2.84 -5.17 32.14
N ILE A 20 -2.98 -6.47 32.37
CA ILE A 20 -2.09 -7.50 31.84
C ILE A 20 -2.50 -7.92 30.41
N ALA A 21 -3.79 -7.93 30.10
CA ALA A 21 -4.32 -8.44 28.84
C ALA A 21 -3.70 -7.87 27.55
N PRO A 22 -3.38 -6.57 27.45
CA PRO A 22 -2.70 -6.03 26.28
C PRO A 22 -1.27 -6.57 26.06
N TYR A 23 -0.64 -7.11 27.10
CA TYR A 23 0.75 -7.59 27.06
C TYR A 23 0.87 -9.10 26.84
N ILE A 24 -0.24 -9.84 26.87
CA ILE A 24 -0.22 -11.28 26.59
C ILE A 24 -0.03 -11.49 25.09
N GLU A 25 0.89 -12.37 24.72
CA GLU A 25 1.08 -12.73 23.33
C GLU A 25 -0.20 -13.33 22.74
N LYS A 26 -0.49 -12.99 21.48
CA LYS A 26 -1.74 -13.41 20.82
C LYS A 26 -1.93 -14.93 20.82
N ARG A 27 -0.83 -15.69 20.77
CA ARG A 27 -0.83 -17.17 20.81
C ARG A 27 -1.31 -17.71 22.15
N ASP A 28 -1.05 -17.00 23.23
CA ASP A 28 -1.38 -17.42 24.60
C ASP A 28 -2.75 -16.96 25.04
N LEU A 29 -3.31 -15.91 24.42
CA LEU A 29 -4.66 -15.40 24.74
C LEU A 29 -5.72 -16.50 24.76
N TYR A 30 -5.64 -17.47 23.84
CA TYR A 30 -6.56 -18.60 23.82
C TYR A 30 -6.44 -19.46 25.09
N ASN A 31 -5.22 -19.88 25.46
CA ASN A 31 -4.97 -20.70 26.65
C ASN A 31 -5.37 -19.98 27.94
N VAL A 32 -5.03 -18.69 28.03
CA VAL A 32 -5.33 -17.81 29.15
C VAL A 32 -6.85 -17.66 29.31
N SER A 33 -7.61 -17.59 28.21
CA SER A 33 -9.08 -17.55 28.26
C SER A 33 -9.74 -18.81 28.82
N LEU A 34 -9.02 -19.94 28.93
CA LEU A 34 -9.52 -21.22 29.43
C LEU A 34 -9.23 -21.46 30.92
N VAL A 35 -8.49 -20.58 31.58
CA VAL A 35 -8.06 -20.76 32.98
C VAL A 35 -9.24 -20.74 33.95
N CYS A 36 -10.09 -19.70 33.89
CA CYS A 36 -11.29 -19.58 34.71
C CYS A 36 -12.32 -18.64 34.07
N ARG A 37 -13.54 -18.57 34.62
CA ARG A 37 -14.61 -17.71 34.08
C ARG A 37 -14.27 -16.21 34.08
N SER A 38 -13.50 -15.74 35.07
CA SER A 38 -13.08 -14.35 35.17
C SER A 38 -12.07 -14.01 34.07
N TRP A 39 -11.06 -14.87 33.88
CA TRP A 39 -10.09 -14.73 32.79
C TRP A 39 -10.78 -14.83 31.43
N HIS A 40 -11.67 -15.82 31.26
CA HIS A 40 -12.46 -15.95 30.03
C HIS A 40 -13.18 -14.66 29.66
N ARG A 41 -13.84 -14.01 30.63
CA ARG A 41 -14.57 -12.76 30.40
C ARG A 41 -13.64 -11.64 29.92
N GLU A 42 -12.47 -11.49 30.54
CA GLU A 42 -11.53 -10.44 30.21
C GLU A 42 -10.83 -10.69 28.86
N PHE A 43 -10.21 -11.86 28.70
CA PHE A 43 -9.38 -12.14 27.52
C PHE A 43 -10.20 -12.46 26.27
N SER A 44 -11.48 -12.88 26.41
CA SER A 44 -12.34 -13.10 25.25
C SER A 44 -12.50 -11.84 24.41
N GLU A 45 -12.60 -10.66 25.03
CA GLU A 45 -12.75 -9.41 24.28
C GLU A 45 -11.59 -9.20 23.29
N TYR A 46 -10.37 -9.50 23.72
CA TYR A 46 -9.17 -9.44 22.90
C TYR A 46 -9.14 -10.53 21.82
N LEU A 47 -9.64 -11.74 22.11
CA LEU A 47 -9.81 -12.80 21.10
C LEU A 47 -10.78 -12.36 19.99
N TRP A 48 -11.85 -11.65 20.36
CA TRP A 48 -12.86 -11.16 19.41
C TRP A 48 -12.39 -9.94 18.60
N GLN A 49 -11.39 -9.18 19.04
CA GLN A 49 -10.89 -8.01 18.31
C GLN A 49 -10.24 -8.35 16.95
N GLN A 50 -9.55 -9.50 16.88
CA GLN A 50 -8.81 -10.02 15.71
C GLN A 50 -8.96 -11.55 15.60
N PRO A 51 -10.15 -12.06 15.26
CA PRO A 51 -10.44 -13.50 15.24
C PRO A 51 -9.61 -14.28 14.20
N GLU A 52 -9.13 -13.62 13.15
CA GLU A 52 -8.36 -14.23 12.05
C GLU A 52 -7.04 -14.87 12.48
N VAL A 53 -6.47 -14.42 13.60
CA VAL A 53 -5.24 -14.98 14.17
C VAL A 53 -5.44 -16.44 14.60
N PHE A 54 -6.69 -16.84 14.83
CA PHE A 54 -7.06 -18.13 15.41
C PHE A 54 -7.69 -19.11 14.41
N TRP A 55 -7.86 -18.71 13.14
CA TRP A 55 -8.55 -19.56 12.15
C TRP A 55 -7.80 -20.82 11.71
N ASN A 56 -6.52 -20.95 12.04
CA ASN A 56 -5.74 -22.16 11.75
C ASN A 56 -5.35 -22.90 13.03
N LEU A 57 -6.04 -22.65 14.15
CA LEU A 57 -5.82 -23.41 15.37
C LEU A 57 -6.49 -24.80 15.28
N GLY A 58 -5.70 -25.84 15.50
CA GLY A 58 -6.14 -27.24 15.47
C GLY A 58 -6.37 -27.77 14.04
N ASP A 59 -7.16 -28.83 13.93
CA ASP A 59 -7.30 -29.61 12.68
C ASP A 59 -8.34 -29.03 11.70
N ARG A 60 -8.97 -27.89 12.03
CA ARG A 60 -10.04 -27.29 11.22
C ARG A 60 -9.49 -26.24 10.27
N SER A 61 -10.06 -26.19 9.06
CA SER A 61 -9.70 -25.18 8.08
C SER A 61 -10.12 -23.77 8.51
N ALA A 62 -9.43 -22.74 8.00
CA ALA A 62 -9.79 -21.35 8.21
C ALA A 62 -11.23 -21.03 7.82
N LEU A 63 -11.73 -21.67 6.77
CA LEU A 63 -13.11 -21.52 6.34
C LEU A 63 -14.09 -22.07 7.38
N THR A 64 -13.79 -23.23 7.97
CA THR A 64 -14.63 -23.80 9.03
C THR A 64 -14.70 -22.85 10.22
N HIS A 65 -13.56 -22.28 10.63
CA HIS A 65 -13.52 -21.29 11.71
C HIS A 65 -14.29 -20.02 11.35
N PHE A 66 -14.17 -19.52 10.13
CA PHE A 66 -14.92 -18.35 9.69
C PHE A 66 -16.43 -18.60 9.63
N THR A 67 -16.86 -19.78 9.15
CA THR A 67 -18.28 -20.16 9.16
C THR A 67 -18.82 -20.25 10.59
N LEU A 68 -18.05 -20.85 11.51
CA LEU A 68 -18.41 -20.90 12.93
C LEU A 68 -18.44 -19.50 13.57
N TYR A 69 -17.53 -18.62 13.16
CA TYR A 69 -17.54 -17.23 13.57
C TYR A 69 -18.83 -16.54 13.11
N LEU A 70 -19.21 -16.69 11.82
CA LEU A 70 -20.46 -16.15 11.29
C LEU A 70 -21.70 -16.69 12.02
N THR A 71 -21.77 -17.98 12.30
CA THR A 71 -22.89 -18.54 13.06
C THR A 71 -22.92 -18.01 14.49
N THR A 72 -21.75 -17.84 15.12
CA THR A 72 -21.65 -17.32 16.49
C THR A 72 -22.09 -15.86 16.58
N ILE A 73 -21.68 -14.99 15.64
CA ILE A 73 -22.13 -13.58 15.65
C ILE A 73 -23.62 -13.45 15.34
N LEU A 74 -24.19 -14.38 14.57
CA LEU A 74 -25.63 -14.40 14.29
C LEU A 74 -26.47 -14.79 15.51
N GLN A 75 -25.96 -15.73 16.31
CA GLN A 75 -26.64 -16.24 17.51
C GLN A 75 -26.38 -15.38 18.75
N SER A 76 -25.31 -14.58 18.75
CA SER A 76 -24.93 -13.73 19.87
C SER A 76 -25.90 -12.54 20.03
N PRO A 77 -26.48 -12.32 21.23
CA PRO A 77 -27.32 -11.15 21.48
C PRO A 77 -26.50 -9.86 21.61
N SER A 78 -25.25 -9.95 22.08
CA SER A 78 -24.36 -8.80 22.22
C SER A 78 -23.50 -8.57 20.98
N PRO A 79 -23.27 -7.30 20.59
CA PRO A 79 -22.33 -6.96 19.55
C PRO A 79 -20.92 -7.38 19.97
N ARG A 80 -20.15 -7.93 19.03
CA ARG A 80 -18.76 -8.35 19.28
C ARG A 80 -17.80 -7.20 19.05
N ALA A 81 -16.70 -7.18 19.82
CA ALA A 81 -15.67 -6.15 19.80
C ALA A 81 -14.72 -6.25 18.59
N THR A 82 -15.13 -6.90 17.51
CA THR A 82 -14.27 -7.09 16.32
C THR A 82 -14.06 -5.78 15.60
N THR A 83 -12.81 -5.32 15.62
CA THR A 83 -12.39 -4.06 14.99
C THR A 83 -11.72 -4.27 13.65
N HIS A 84 -11.04 -5.39 13.48
CA HIS A 84 -10.32 -5.76 12.26
C HIS A 84 -10.69 -7.19 11.89
N LEU A 85 -10.92 -7.43 10.60
CA LEU A 85 -11.22 -8.76 10.08
C LEU A 85 -10.55 -8.91 8.72
N SER A 86 -9.75 -9.98 8.55
CA SER A 86 -9.03 -10.23 7.29
C SER A 86 -9.26 -11.64 6.80
N LEU A 87 -10.03 -11.84 5.73
CA LEU A 87 -10.34 -13.14 5.13
C LEU A 87 -9.25 -13.71 4.21
N ARG A 88 -8.08 -13.06 4.12
CA ARG A 88 -6.98 -13.44 3.21
C ARG A 88 -6.54 -14.92 3.33
N THR A 89 -6.52 -15.45 4.55
CA THR A 89 -6.08 -16.82 4.83
C THR A 89 -7.21 -17.83 4.69
N VAL A 90 -8.44 -17.37 4.49
CA VAL A 90 -9.58 -18.24 4.24
C VAL A 90 -9.54 -18.57 2.75
N THR A 91 -9.59 -19.87 2.44
CA THR A 91 -9.68 -20.36 1.06
C THR A 91 -10.94 -21.21 0.94
N PRO A 92 -11.99 -20.73 0.28
CA PRO A 92 -13.18 -21.53 0.07
C PRO A 92 -12.91 -22.54 -1.05
N THR A 93 -13.48 -23.73 -0.94
CA THR A 93 -13.41 -24.75 -1.98
C THR A 93 -14.62 -24.62 -2.93
N LEU A 94 -14.54 -25.22 -4.12
CA LEU A 94 -15.62 -25.15 -5.13
C LEU A 94 -16.98 -25.70 -4.63
N TYR A 95 -16.97 -26.48 -3.54
CA TYR A 95 -18.16 -27.10 -2.96
C TYR A 95 -18.68 -26.38 -1.71
N THR A 96 -18.12 -25.22 -1.36
CA THR A 96 -18.54 -24.51 -0.15
C THR A 96 -19.90 -23.87 -0.33
N THR A 97 -20.90 -24.36 0.39
CA THR A 97 -22.15 -23.64 0.59
C THR A 97 -21.91 -22.52 1.60
N PHE A 98 -21.99 -21.27 1.11
CA PHE A 98 -21.75 -20.09 1.95
C PHE A 98 -23.01 -19.22 2.05
N PRO A 99 -23.31 -18.61 3.21
CA PRO A 99 -24.50 -17.78 3.36
C PRO A 99 -24.50 -16.60 2.37
N LYS A 100 -25.57 -16.42 1.59
CA LYS A 100 -25.68 -15.35 0.59
C LYS A 100 -25.52 -13.94 1.19
N HIS A 101 -25.98 -13.76 2.42
CA HIS A 101 -25.97 -12.48 3.14
C HIS A 101 -24.80 -12.35 4.12
N TRP A 102 -23.70 -13.09 3.89
CA TRP A 102 -22.57 -13.11 4.82
C TRP A 102 -21.97 -11.71 5.06
N LEU A 103 -21.80 -10.92 3.99
CA LEU A 103 -21.19 -9.58 4.08
C LEU A 103 -22.12 -8.62 4.82
N GLN A 104 -23.41 -8.62 4.46
CA GLN A 104 -24.43 -7.86 5.18
C GLN A 104 -24.46 -8.22 6.66
N THR A 105 -24.41 -9.52 6.97
CA THR A 105 -24.40 -10.04 8.35
C THR A 105 -23.19 -9.52 9.12
N LEU A 106 -22.00 -9.58 8.54
CA LEU A 106 -20.79 -9.04 9.17
C LEU A 106 -20.92 -7.55 9.46
N LEU A 107 -21.30 -6.76 8.45
CA LEU A 107 -21.38 -5.30 8.58
C LEU A 107 -22.47 -4.87 9.58
N GLN A 108 -23.57 -5.61 9.67
CA GLN A 108 -24.65 -5.32 10.63
C GLN A 108 -24.34 -5.79 12.05
N ARG A 109 -23.72 -6.96 12.23
CA ARG A 109 -23.47 -7.56 13.55
C ARG A 109 -22.17 -7.11 14.20
N LEU A 110 -21.28 -6.46 13.45
CA LEU A 110 -20.00 -5.94 13.94
C LEU A 110 -19.97 -4.40 13.86
N PRO A 111 -20.69 -3.68 14.76
CA PRO A 111 -20.77 -2.22 14.70
C PRO A 111 -19.43 -1.52 14.95
N HIS A 112 -18.47 -2.21 15.55
CA HIS A 112 -17.11 -1.72 15.82
C HIS A 112 -16.10 -2.06 14.71
N LEU A 113 -16.53 -2.76 13.65
CA LEU A 113 -15.64 -3.13 12.55
C LEU A 113 -15.14 -1.88 11.82
N ARG A 114 -13.83 -1.63 11.89
CA ARG A 114 -13.16 -0.50 11.25
C ARG A 114 -12.42 -0.91 9.99
N SER A 115 -11.88 -2.12 9.95
CA SER A 115 -11.08 -2.61 8.82
C SER A 115 -11.55 -3.98 8.36
N LEU A 116 -11.75 -4.12 7.05
CA LEU A 116 -12.14 -5.38 6.42
C LEU A 116 -11.23 -5.66 5.23
N ASP A 117 -10.46 -6.75 5.31
CA ASP A 117 -9.63 -7.25 4.20
C ASP A 117 -10.28 -8.50 3.58
N LEU A 118 -10.64 -8.38 2.31
CA LEU A 118 -11.27 -9.37 1.44
C LEU A 118 -10.38 -9.68 0.23
N SER A 119 -9.07 -9.42 0.33
CA SER A 119 -8.12 -9.67 -0.76
C SER A 119 -8.21 -11.10 -1.27
N SER A 120 -8.37 -11.25 -2.59
CA SER A 120 -8.49 -12.51 -3.32
C SER A 120 -9.63 -13.40 -2.83
N TRP A 121 -10.64 -12.83 -2.16
CA TRP A 121 -11.76 -13.60 -1.62
C TRP A 121 -12.79 -13.89 -2.73
N PRO A 122 -12.95 -15.15 -3.17
CA PRO A 122 -13.74 -15.46 -4.36
C PRO A 122 -15.26 -15.39 -4.12
N LEU A 123 -15.69 -15.38 -2.86
CA LEU A 123 -17.10 -15.23 -2.47
C LEU A 123 -17.54 -13.75 -2.31
N LEU A 124 -16.63 -12.80 -2.60
CA LEU A 124 -17.01 -11.41 -2.81
C LEU A 124 -17.50 -11.26 -4.26
N ASP A 125 -18.79 -11.51 -4.47
CA ASP A 125 -19.44 -11.44 -5.78
C ASP A 125 -20.49 -10.31 -5.83
N HIS A 126 -21.17 -10.18 -6.97
CA HIS A 126 -22.26 -9.21 -7.14
C HIS A 126 -23.34 -9.35 -6.06
N ALA A 127 -23.75 -10.59 -5.74
CA ALA A 127 -24.83 -10.84 -4.80
C ALA A 127 -24.46 -10.44 -3.37
N ALA A 128 -23.23 -10.76 -2.93
CA ALA A 128 -22.72 -10.38 -1.62
C ALA A 128 -22.66 -8.85 -1.46
N CYS A 129 -22.22 -8.13 -2.49
CA CYS A 129 -22.17 -6.67 -2.48
C CYS A 129 -23.57 -6.03 -2.53
N CYS A 130 -24.49 -6.59 -3.31
CA CYS A 130 -25.88 -6.11 -3.41
C CYS A 130 -26.73 -6.44 -2.19
N ALA A 131 -26.38 -7.47 -1.42
CA ALA A 131 -27.05 -7.81 -0.17
C ALA A 131 -26.86 -6.73 0.91
N VAL A 132 -25.79 -5.92 0.83
CA VAL A 132 -25.55 -4.84 1.79
C VAL A 132 -26.61 -3.76 1.59
N SER A 133 -27.37 -3.52 2.66
CA SER A 133 -28.55 -2.63 2.68
C SER A 133 -28.54 -1.62 3.83
N HIS A 134 -27.57 -1.72 4.73
CA HIS A 134 -27.48 -0.88 5.92
C HIS A 134 -26.11 -0.21 5.97
N PRO A 135 -26.03 1.06 6.38
CA PRO A 135 -24.77 1.76 6.50
C PRO A 135 -23.90 1.10 7.56
N SER A 136 -22.60 1.02 7.30
CA SER A 136 -21.61 0.54 8.27
C SER A 136 -20.60 1.61 8.61
N ASN A 137 -19.97 1.48 9.79
CA ASN A 137 -18.92 2.38 10.27
C ASN A 137 -17.52 1.97 9.78
N LEU A 138 -17.44 1.17 8.71
CA LEU A 138 -16.18 0.71 8.16
C LEU A 138 -15.34 1.88 7.68
N ARG A 139 -14.07 1.91 8.08
CA ARG A 139 -13.11 2.95 7.73
C ARG A 139 -12.09 2.51 6.68
N SER A 140 -11.78 1.22 6.62
CA SER A 140 -10.83 0.65 5.67
C SER A 140 -11.42 -0.59 5.01
N LEU A 141 -11.44 -0.60 3.68
CA LEU A 141 -11.86 -1.73 2.86
C LEU A 141 -10.75 -2.13 1.89
N THR A 142 -10.23 -3.33 2.03
CA THR A 142 -9.28 -3.93 1.10
C THR A 142 -9.98 -5.06 0.34
N ALA A 143 -10.03 -4.98 -0.98
CA ALA A 143 -10.57 -6.03 -1.86
C ALA A 143 -9.67 -6.13 -3.11
N LYS A 144 -8.43 -6.56 -2.89
CA LYS A 144 -7.44 -6.78 -3.94
C LYS A 144 -7.76 -8.02 -4.77
N TRP A 145 -7.50 -7.99 -6.07
CA TRP A 145 -7.59 -9.17 -6.95
C TRP A 145 -8.94 -9.93 -6.85
N CYS A 146 -10.04 -9.22 -6.61
CA CYS A 146 -11.37 -9.82 -6.48
C CYS A 146 -12.04 -9.93 -7.86
N ALA A 147 -11.85 -11.07 -8.52
CA ALA A 147 -12.29 -11.28 -9.91
C ALA A 147 -13.81 -11.35 -10.11
N ASN A 148 -14.58 -11.76 -9.08
CA ASN A 148 -16.03 -11.99 -9.18
C ASN A 148 -16.87 -10.73 -8.88
N VAL A 149 -16.20 -9.63 -8.56
CA VAL A 149 -16.85 -8.37 -8.22
C VAL A 149 -17.28 -7.64 -9.48
N THR A 150 -18.51 -7.13 -9.49
CA THR A 150 -19.05 -6.34 -10.60
C THR A 150 -19.12 -4.85 -10.27
N VAL A 151 -19.18 -4.01 -11.30
CA VAL A 151 -19.32 -2.55 -11.19
C VAL A 151 -20.52 -2.17 -10.33
N GLY A 152 -21.71 -2.72 -10.64
CA GLY A 152 -22.94 -2.43 -9.88
C GLY A 152 -22.88 -2.91 -8.44
N GLY A 153 -22.21 -4.05 -8.19
CA GLY A 153 -21.97 -4.54 -6.83
C GLY A 153 -21.12 -3.55 -6.01
N LEU A 154 -19.99 -3.10 -6.56
CA LEU A 154 -19.13 -2.12 -5.88
C LEU A 154 -19.83 -0.79 -5.63
N VAL A 155 -20.56 -0.27 -6.62
CA VAL A 155 -21.31 0.99 -6.44
C VAL A 155 -22.33 0.85 -5.30
N ASN A 156 -23.07 -0.25 -5.26
CA ASN A 156 -24.01 -0.52 -4.15
C ASN A 156 -23.29 -0.61 -2.81
N LEU A 157 -22.19 -1.37 -2.75
CA LEU A 157 -21.42 -1.54 -1.52
C LEU A 157 -20.90 -0.19 -1.01
N LEU A 158 -20.22 0.58 -1.85
CA LEU A 158 -19.66 1.90 -1.50
C LEU A 158 -20.74 2.88 -1.02
N GLY A 159 -21.94 2.83 -1.60
CA GLY A 159 -23.09 3.65 -1.16
C GLY A 159 -23.51 3.41 0.29
N HIS A 160 -23.14 2.27 0.89
CA HIS A 160 -23.44 1.91 2.27
C HIS A 160 -22.22 2.04 3.20
N LEU A 161 -21.12 2.66 2.75
CA LEU A 161 -19.89 2.85 3.54
C LEU A 161 -19.56 4.35 3.72
N PRO A 162 -20.43 5.15 4.37
CA PRO A 162 -20.27 6.61 4.43
C PRO A 162 -19.04 7.07 5.22
N CYS A 163 -18.49 6.23 6.10
CA CYS A 163 -17.34 6.52 6.96
C CYS A 163 -16.00 6.01 6.39
N LEU A 164 -15.97 5.61 5.12
CA LEU A 164 -14.81 4.96 4.51
C LEU A 164 -13.69 5.99 4.25
N GLU A 165 -12.54 5.77 4.86
CA GLU A 165 -11.35 6.62 4.78
C GLU A 165 -10.25 5.99 3.89
N GLU A 166 -10.23 4.66 3.77
CA GLU A 166 -9.21 3.94 3.01
C GLU A 166 -9.83 2.86 2.13
N VAL A 167 -9.44 2.85 0.86
CA VAL A 167 -9.86 1.84 -0.11
C VAL A 167 -8.65 1.28 -0.83
N ASP A 168 -8.61 -0.05 -0.93
CA ASP A 168 -7.65 -0.75 -1.77
C ASP A 168 -8.35 -1.78 -2.67
N PHE A 169 -8.47 -1.43 -3.95
CA PHE A 169 -9.04 -2.27 -5.00
C PHE A 169 -8.00 -2.73 -6.02
N SER A 170 -6.73 -2.80 -5.62
CA SER A 170 -5.63 -3.18 -6.52
C SER A 170 -5.88 -4.52 -7.20
N GLY A 171 -5.83 -4.57 -8.54
CA GLY A 171 -6.08 -5.76 -9.35
C GLY A 171 -7.56 -6.12 -9.55
N THR A 172 -8.50 -5.36 -8.97
CA THR A 172 -9.94 -5.58 -9.13
C THR A 172 -10.47 -4.73 -10.30
N LYS A 173 -10.52 -5.33 -11.50
CA LYS A 173 -10.85 -4.64 -12.76
C LYS A 173 -12.14 -3.81 -12.73
N ALA A 174 -13.17 -4.28 -12.02
CA ALA A 174 -14.44 -3.56 -11.89
C ALA A 174 -14.30 -2.18 -11.24
N ALA A 175 -13.28 -1.95 -10.42
CA ALA A 175 -13.05 -0.68 -9.75
C ALA A 175 -12.62 0.45 -10.70
N GLY A 176 -12.25 0.12 -11.95
CA GLY A 176 -11.79 1.09 -12.95
C GLY A 176 -12.91 1.74 -13.73
N ALA A 177 -14.13 1.21 -13.59
CA ALA A 177 -15.29 1.79 -14.23
C ALA A 177 -15.60 3.17 -13.62
N THR A 178 -15.91 4.14 -14.48
CA THR A 178 -16.23 5.51 -14.10
C THR A 178 -17.31 5.56 -13.01
N ALA A 179 -18.31 4.68 -13.04
CA ALA A 179 -19.35 4.63 -12.01
C ALA A 179 -18.81 4.31 -10.60
N VAL A 180 -17.84 3.39 -10.48
CA VAL A 180 -17.20 3.09 -9.18
C VAL A 180 -16.35 4.27 -8.75
N VAL A 181 -15.63 4.88 -9.68
CA VAL A 181 -14.79 6.05 -9.40
C VAL A 181 -15.62 7.25 -8.91
N THR A 182 -16.76 7.51 -9.53
CA THR A 182 -17.73 8.53 -9.06
C THR A 182 -18.25 8.20 -7.66
N ALA A 183 -18.54 6.92 -7.38
CA ALA A 183 -18.95 6.50 -6.05
C ALA A 183 -17.84 6.66 -5.00
N MET A 184 -16.56 6.44 -5.36
CA MET A 184 -15.43 6.72 -4.47
C MET A 184 -15.24 8.22 -4.23
N ALA A 185 -15.46 9.04 -5.26
CA ALA A 185 -15.24 10.49 -5.22
C ALA A 185 -16.10 11.23 -4.18
N VAL A 186 -17.27 10.67 -3.80
CA VAL A 186 -18.16 11.26 -2.79
C VAL A 186 -17.81 10.85 -1.35
N LEU A 187 -17.00 9.81 -1.17
CA LEU A 187 -16.63 9.29 0.14
C LEU A 187 -15.53 10.14 0.81
N PRO A 188 -15.39 10.10 2.14
CA PRO A 188 -14.36 10.84 2.87
C PRO A 188 -12.98 10.15 2.80
N LEU A 189 -12.58 9.68 1.61
CA LEU A 189 -11.35 8.91 1.41
C LEU A 189 -10.10 9.78 1.61
N VAL A 190 -9.20 9.27 2.43
CA VAL A 190 -7.87 9.80 2.74
C VAL A 190 -6.77 9.00 2.03
N LYS A 191 -7.04 7.72 1.71
CA LYS A 191 -6.12 6.87 0.93
C LYS A 191 -6.87 6.06 -0.11
N VAL A 192 -6.36 6.05 -1.33
CA VAL A 192 -6.92 5.30 -2.46
C VAL A 192 -5.83 4.52 -3.17
N PHE A 193 -5.96 3.19 -3.18
CA PHE A 193 -5.08 2.29 -3.90
C PHE A 193 -5.90 1.52 -4.95
N VAL A 194 -5.60 1.76 -6.22
CA VAL A 194 -6.34 1.27 -7.38
C VAL A 194 -5.34 0.83 -8.45
N ARG A 195 -4.31 0.10 -8.03
CA ARG A 195 -3.26 -0.41 -8.91
C ARG A 195 -3.81 -1.45 -9.87
N ASN A 196 -3.32 -1.52 -11.11
CA ASN A 196 -3.74 -2.56 -12.08
C ASN A 196 -5.25 -2.60 -12.37
N VAL A 197 -5.93 -1.47 -12.20
CA VAL A 197 -7.38 -1.37 -12.40
C VAL A 197 -7.74 -0.78 -13.77
N GLY A 198 -6.81 -0.05 -14.41
CA GLY A 198 -7.01 0.52 -15.75
C GLY A 198 -7.80 1.84 -15.75
N ILE A 199 -7.63 2.67 -14.73
CA ILE A 199 -8.25 4.01 -14.64
C ILE A 199 -7.75 4.92 -15.76
N THR A 200 -8.66 5.69 -16.36
CA THR A 200 -8.36 6.68 -17.41
C THR A 200 -8.17 8.08 -16.82
N ASP A 201 -7.58 9.00 -17.58
CA ASP A 201 -7.45 10.41 -17.19
C ASP A 201 -8.79 11.05 -16.79
N ALA A 202 -9.85 10.81 -17.57
CA ALA A 202 -11.18 11.34 -17.27
C ALA A 202 -11.75 10.80 -15.94
N ALA A 203 -11.52 9.52 -15.64
CA ALA A 203 -11.94 8.94 -14.37
C ALA A 203 -11.09 9.48 -13.21
N LEU A 204 -9.77 9.62 -13.40
CA LEU A 204 -8.89 10.21 -12.40
C LEU A 204 -9.23 11.67 -12.11
N GLU A 205 -9.65 12.44 -13.12
CA GLU A 205 -10.10 13.82 -12.94
C GLU A 205 -11.37 13.89 -12.08
N VAL A 206 -12.35 13.02 -12.32
CA VAL A 206 -13.55 12.91 -11.47
C VAL A 206 -13.17 12.56 -10.03
N LEU A 207 -12.25 11.60 -9.86
CA LEU A 207 -11.75 11.21 -8.54
C LEU A 207 -11.05 12.38 -7.84
N ALA A 208 -10.12 13.04 -8.52
CA ALA A 208 -9.34 14.16 -8.00
C ALA A 208 -10.25 15.32 -7.57
N LYS A 209 -11.24 15.68 -8.40
CA LYS A 209 -12.24 16.71 -8.10
C LYS A 209 -13.06 16.38 -6.85
N GLY A 210 -13.55 15.15 -6.73
CA GLY A 210 -14.39 14.77 -5.58
C GLY A 210 -13.60 14.64 -4.28
N LEU A 211 -12.39 14.09 -4.33
CA LEU A 211 -11.57 13.93 -3.13
C LEU A 211 -10.95 15.25 -2.66
N GLY A 212 -10.50 16.09 -3.61
CA GLY A 212 -9.90 17.39 -3.35
C GLY A 212 -8.69 17.30 -2.43
N LEU A 213 -8.58 18.23 -1.48
CA LEU A 213 -7.47 18.32 -0.52
C LEU A 213 -7.52 17.32 0.65
N ARG A 214 -8.52 16.43 0.67
CA ARG A 214 -8.69 15.41 1.74
C ARG A 214 -7.76 14.21 1.54
N ILE A 215 -7.47 13.89 0.28
CA ILE A 215 -6.63 12.76 -0.09
C ILE A 215 -5.18 13.00 0.30
N ARG A 216 -4.55 11.99 0.90
CA ARG A 216 -3.15 12.03 1.33
C ARG A 216 -2.26 11.07 0.56
N GLU A 217 -2.83 9.95 0.11
CA GLU A 217 -2.14 8.87 -0.57
C GLU A 217 -2.99 8.36 -1.72
N VAL A 218 -2.44 8.44 -2.94
CA VAL A 218 -3.06 7.88 -4.15
C VAL A 218 -2.05 6.97 -4.82
N ASP A 219 -2.51 5.78 -5.15
CA ASP A 219 -1.73 4.84 -5.93
C ASP A 219 -2.57 4.26 -7.08
N ILE A 220 -2.25 4.70 -8.28
CA ILE A 220 -2.87 4.33 -9.55
C ILE A 220 -1.86 3.63 -10.48
N SER A 221 -0.83 3.03 -9.89
CA SER A 221 0.24 2.35 -10.62
C SER A 221 -0.28 1.15 -11.41
N CYS A 222 0.38 0.81 -12.51
CA CYS A 222 0.17 -0.44 -13.22
C CYS A 222 1.46 -1.23 -13.43
N ASP A 223 1.31 -2.55 -13.51
CA ASP A 223 2.36 -3.56 -13.63
C ASP A 223 2.85 -3.80 -15.06
N GLY A 224 2.53 -2.90 -15.99
CA GLY A 224 2.92 -3.00 -17.40
C GLY A 224 2.09 -4.01 -18.22
N VAL A 225 1.52 -5.04 -17.60
CA VAL A 225 0.61 -6.01 -18.27
C VAL A 225 -0.69 -5.31 -18.66
N ASN A 226 -1.23 -4.48 -17.76
CA ASN A 226 -2.32 -3.59 -18.11
C ASN A 226 -1.73 -2.32 -18.72
N THR A 227 -2.12 -2.00 -19.95
CA THR A 227 -1.70 -0.76 -20.60
C THR A 227 -2.13 0.43 -19.73
N GLY A 228 -1.14 1.17 -19.23
CA GLY A 228 -1.38 2.41 -18.50
C GLY A 228 -2.25 3.34 -19.32
N ARG A 229 -3.35 3.81 -18.72
CA ARG A 229 -4.32 4.70 -19.37
C ARG A 229 -4.33 6.10 -18.78
N VAL A 230 -3.52 6.32 -17.75
CA VAL A 230 -3.28 7.65 -17.19
C VAL A 230 -2.10 8.26 -17.93
N GLY A 231 -2.29 9.48 -18.41
CA GLY A 231 -1.26 10.30 -19.02
C GLY A 231 -1.09 11.62 -18.28
N ASP A 232 -0.61 12.63 -18.99
CA ASP A 232 -0.33 13.95 -18.43
C ASP A 232 -1.60 14.65 -17.92
N GLY A 233 -2.74 14.46 -18.59
CA GLY A 233 -4.02 15.06 -18.17
C GLY A 233 -4.46 14.58 -16.78
N GLY A 234 -4.22 13.30 -16.46
CA GLY A 234 -4.49 12.76 -15.14
C GLY A 234 -3.57 13.34 -14.05
N VAL A 235 -2.29 13.55 -14.36
CA VAL A 235 -1.34 14.21 -13.45
C VAL A 235 -1.72 15.67 -13.25
N GLU A 236 -2.10 16.39 -14.31
CA GLU A 236 -2.60 17.77 -14.22
C GLU A 236 -3.84 17.87 -13.35
N ALA A 237 -4.78 16.91 -13.44
CA ALA A 237 -5.94 16.87 -12.57
C ALA A 237 -5.56 16.66 -11.10
N LEU A 238 -4.63 15.74 -10.79
CA LEU A 238 -4.14 15.57 -9.43
C LEU A 238 -3.52 16.87 -8.91
N LEU A 239 -2.64 17.50 -9.71
CA LEU A 239 -2.00 18.78 -9.37
C LEU A 239 -3.01 19.91 -9.14
N GLY A 240 -4.07 19.97 -9.95
CA GLY A 240 -5.09 21.02 -9.88
C GLY A 240 -6.06 20.89 -8.70
N TYR A 241 -6.37 19.67 -8.25
CA TYR A 241 -7.42 19.45 -7.25
C TYR A 241 -6.91 18.89 -5.91
N CYS A 242 -5.81 18.13 -5.90
CA CYS A 242 -5.36 17.38 -4.72
C CYS A 242 -4.15 18.01 -4.02
N PHE A 243 -3.48 18.98 -4.65
CA PHE A 243 -2.40 19.74 -4.04
C PHE A 243 -2.93 21.11 -3.61
N ALA A 244 -2.72 21.47 -2.34
CA ALA A 244 -3.08 22.80 -1.86
C ALA A 244 -2.15 23.85 -2.50
N PRO A 245 -2.68 25.03 -2.88
CA PRO A 245 -1.84 26.11 -3.40
C PRO A 245 -0.70 26.44 -2.42
N PRO A 246 0.46 26.90 -2.91
CA PRO A 246 1.55 27.32 -2.05
C PRO A 246 1.05 28.44 -1.12
N VAL A 247 1.50 28.41 0.15
CA VAL A 247 0.91 29.16 1.29
C VAL A 247 0.92 30.70 1.10
N TYR A 248 1.58 31.22 0.06
CA TYR A 248 1.65 32.65 -0.25
C TYR A 248 0.29 33.31 -0.54
N ASP A 249 -0.77 32.53 -0.84
CA ASP A 249 -2.11 33.06 -1.22
C ASP A 249 -3.14 33.14 -0.08
N THR A 250 -2.77 32.81 1.16
CA THR A 250 -3.75 32.76 2.27
C THR A 250 -4.08 34.11 2.92
N THR A 251 -3.70 35.25 2.33
CA THR A 251 -4.00 36.58 2.89
C THR A 251 -5.32 37.20 2.44
N VAL A 252 -6.08 36.56 1.55
CA VAL A 252 -7.37 37.11 1.10
C VAL A 252 -8.44 36.04 1.25
N THR A 253 -9.38 36.23 2.19
CA THR A 253 -10.59 35.42 2.51
C THR A 253 -10.55 34.50 3.73
N ALA A 254 -9.80 34.84 4.78
CA ALA A 254 -10.07 34.31 6.13
C ALA A 254 -11.29 35.01 6.78
N THR A 255 -12.48 34.73 6.25
CA THR A 255 -13.77 34.94 6.95
C THR A 255 -14.66 33.72 6.75
N ALA A 256 -14.33 32.61 7.42
CA ALA A 256 -15.29 31.60 7.85
C ALA A 256 -14.58 30.57 8.77
N THR A 257 -14.94 30.61 10.05
CA THR A 257 -14.92 29.48 11.01
C THR A 257 -13.62 28.69 11.18
N SER A 258 -12.93 29.02 12.28
CA SER A 258 -11.86 28.23 12.87
C SER A 258 -12.34 26.84 13.34
N THR A 259 -11.89 25.80 12.66
CA THR A 259 -11.43 24.55 13.27
C THR A 259 -10.20 24.11 12.48
N ALA A 260 -9.09 23.88 13.18
CA ALA A 260 -7.76 23.63 12.64
C ALA A 260 -7.71 22.50 11.59
N VAL A 261 -7.81 22.83 10.30
CA VAL A 261 -7.35 21.96 9.22
C VAL A 261 -5.92 22.36 8.93
N ALA A 262 -4.98 21.78 9.67
CA ALA A 262 -3.56 21.87 9.35
C ALA A 262 -3.37 21.40 7.89
N ALA A 263 -2.99 22.31 7.00
CA ALA A 263 -2.80 22.16 5.55
C ALA A 263 -2.70 20.70 5.06
N THR A 264 -3.83 20.08 4.69
CA THR A 264 -3.91 18.73 4.15
C THR A 264 -3.92 18.74 2.63
N GLY A 265 -3.27 17.77 2.02
CA GLY A 265 -3.22 17.55 0.57
C GLY A 265 -2.41 16.29 0.27
N LEU A 266 -2.24 16.00 -1.01
CA LEU A 266 -1.56 14.79 -1.47
C LEU A 266 -0.08 14.80 -1.07
N THR A 267 0.36 13.76 -0.36
CA THR A 267 1.75 13.61 0.14
C THR A 267 2.46 12.39 -0.43
N LYS A 268 1.69 11.41 -0.90
CA LYS A 268 2.21 10.18 -1.48
C LYS A 268 1.49 9.88 -2.78
N VAL A 269 2.27 9.63 -3.82
CA VAL A 269 1.76 9.41 -5.17
C VAL A 269 2.48 8.22 -5.79
N GLY A 270 1.71 7.22 -6.21
CA GLY A 270 2.17 6.12 -7.04
C GLY A 270 1.47 6.12 -8.38
N ILE A 271 2.24 6.25 -9.45
CA ILE A 271 1.73 6.39 -10.83
C ILE A 271 2.55 5.56 -11.82
N SER A 272 3.42 4.65 -11.35
CA SER A 272 4.33 3.91 -12.21
C SER A 272 3.61 3.04 -13.24
N GLY A 273 4.24 2.83 -14.39
CA GLY A 273 3.71 2.00 -15.49
C GLY A 273 2.64 2.69 -16.35
N ASN A 274 2.31 3.95 -16.05
CA ASN A 274 1.41 4.78 -16.85
C ASN A 274 2.17 5.53 -17.97
N LYS A 275 1.43 6.12 -18.91
CA LYS A 275 1.98 6.83 -20.08
C LYS A 275 2.31 8.29 -19.75
N ILE A 276 3.15 8.46 -18.74
CA ILE A 276 3.45 9.77 -18.16
C ILE A 276 4.69 10.35 -18.82
N SER A 277 4.59 11.59 -19.30
CA SER A 277 5.74 12.26 -19.88
C SER A 277 6.75 12.71 -18.82
N SER A 278 7.96 12.96 -19.27
CA SER A 278 9.00 13.53 -18.43
C SER A 278 8.58 14.88 -17.83
N ARG A 279 7.75 15.66 -18.54
CA ARG A 279 7.22 16.93 -18.08
C ARG A 279 6.30 16.76 -16.87
N SER A 280 5.39 15.79 -16.89
CA SER A 280 4.49 15.52 -15.76
C SER A 280 5.23 15.03 -14.52
N ALA A 281 6.24 14.18 -14.71
CA ALA A 281 7.14 13.78 -13.62
C ALA A 281 7.85 15.00 -13.01
N GLN A 282 8.32 15.94 -13.84
CA GLN A 282 8.91 17.20 -13.36
C GLN A 282 7.89 18.06 -12.58
N MET A 283 6.65 18.16 -13.05
CA MET A 283 5.62 18.94 -12.36
C MET A 283 5.32 18.38 -10.96
N LEU A 284 5.26 17.06 -10.81
CA LEU A 284 5.08 16.41 -9.50
C LEU A 284 6.27 16.67 -8.56
N LEU A 285 7.50 16.55 -9.07
CA LEU A 285 8.71 16.84 -8.30
C LEU A 285 8.75 18.30 -7.81
N ARG A 286 8.26 19.25 -8.61
CA ARG A 286 8.21 20.69 -8.27
C ARG A 286 7.25 21.02 -7.13
N THR A 287 6.32 20.14 -6.76
CA THR A 287 5.35 20.43 -5.71
C THR A 287 5.98 20.60 -4.32
N THR A 288 7.17 20.01 -4.07
CA THR A 288 7.89 20.02 -2.77
C THR A 288 7.08 19.56 -1.54
N ARG A 289 5.87 19.02 -1.74
CA ARG A 289 5.00 18.50 -0.67
C ARG A 289 5.03 16.98 -0.57
N LEU A 290 5.53 16.32 -1.61
CA LEU A 290 5.58 14.87 -1.68
C LEU A 290 6.63 14.33 -0.71
N ALA A 291 6.21 13.40 0.13
CA ALA A 291 7.06 12.56 0.95
C ALA A 291 7.39 11.23 0.25
N SER A 292 6.50 10.76 -0.63
CA SER A 292 6.69 9.53 -1.41
C SER A 292 6.25 9.74 -2.85
N LEU A 293 7.12 9.42 -3.79
CA LEU A 293 6.81 9.49 -5.22
C LEU A 293 7.31 8.24 -5.94
N ASP A 294 6.39 7.50 -6.55
CA ASP A 294 6.67 6.36 -7.41
C ASP A 294 6.26 6.69 -8.85
N ILE A 295 7.25 7.06 -9.66
CA ILE A 295 7.09 7.32 -11.10
C ILE A 295 7.42 6.06 -11.91
N GLY A 296 8.29 5.20 -11.39
CA GLY A 296 8.77 4.02 -12.08
C GLY A 296 9.54 4.35 -13.38
N PRO A 297 9.46 3.47 -14.39
CA PRO A 297 10.21 3.64 -15.63
C PRO A 297 9.61 4.75 -16.49
N LEU A 298 10.46 5.48 -17.20
CA LEU A 298 10.07 6.64 -17.99
C LEU A 298 10.44 6.47 -19.46
N GLU A 299 9.61 6.95 -20.38
CA GLU A 299 9.93 6.90 -21.82
C GLU A 299 11.11 7.83 -22.16
N SER A 300 11.13 9.03 -21.57
CA SER A 300 12.22 10.01 -21.70
C SER A 300 12.63 10.54 -20.33
N ILE A 301 13.91 10.90 -20.20
CA ILE A 301 14.51 11.48 -18.99
C ILE A 301 14.84 12.98 -19.15
N ASP A 302 14.45 13.58 -20.27
CA ASP A 302 14.81 14.95 -20.60
C ASP A 302 14.33 15.95 -19.54
N GLY A 303 15.25 16.77 -19.02
CA GLY A 303 14.97 17.80 -18.01
C GLY A 303 14.62 17.30 -16.59
N ILE A 304 14.36 15.99 -16.42
CA ILE A 304 14.05 15.41 -15.10
C ILE A 304 15.25 15.50 -14.18
N MET A 305 16.45 15.20 -14.67
CA MET A 305 17.67 15.23 -13.87
C MET A 305 17.87 16.58 -13.16
N ALA A 306 17.69 17.68 -13.90
CA ALA A 306 17.78 19.03 -13.34
C ALA A 306 16.68 19.28 -12.30
N THR A 307 15.47 18.77 -12.54
CA THR A 307 14.34 18.95 -11.62
C THR A 307 14.53 18.13 -10.33
N VAL A 308 14.97 16.87 -10.42
CA VAL A 308 15.31 16.05 -9.25
C VAL A 308 16.39 16.75 -8.42
N ARG A 309 17.45 17.24 -9.07
CA ARG A 309 18.52 18.00 -8.41
C ARG A 309 18.01 19.22 -7.63
N ILE A 310 17.06 19.96 -8.18
CA ILE A 310 16.58 21.20 -7.57
C ILE A 310 15.55 20.91 -6.47
N TYR A 311 14.62 19.97 -6.69
CA TYR A 311 13.41 19.84 -5.87
C TYR A 311 13.32 18.57 -5.02
N ALA A 312 14.00 17.48 -5.37
CA ALA A 312 13.90 16.20 -4.62
C ALA A 312 14.61 16.23 -3.26
N VAL A 313 15.26 17.35 -2.90
CA VAL A 313 16.12 17.47 -1.72
C VAL A 313 15.36 17.84 -0.44
N TRP A 314 14.14 18.39 -0.56
CA TRP A 314 13.53 19.17 0.53
C TRP A 314 12.50 18.40 1.35
N SER A 315 11.69 17.54 0.72
CA SER A 315 10.56 16.86 1.39
C SER A 315 10.48 15.35 1.14
N LEU A 316 11.23 14.83 0.18
CA LEU A 316 11.00 13.50 -0.37
C LEU A 316 11.78 12.45 0.40
N ASP A 317 11.07 11.56 1.09
CA ASP A 317 11.67 10.43 1.82
C ASP A 317 11.81 9.18 0.94
N TYR A 318 10.88 8.97 0.02
CA TYR A 318 10.85 7.83 -0.89
C TYR A 318 10.75 8.30 -2.35
N LEU A 319 11.66 7.81 -3.19
CA LEU A 319 11.63 8.02 -4.64
C LEU A 319 11.86 6.68 -5.36
N ARG A 320 10.93 6.30 -6.22
CA ARG A 320 11.11 5.22 -7.20
C ARG A 320 11.07 5.80 -8.61
N ILE A 321 12.17 5.66 -9.34
CA ILE A 321 12.40 6.30 -10.64
C ILE A 321 13.38 5.51 -11.51
N ASP A 322 13.32 5.71 -12.81
CA ASP A 322 14.25 5.16 -13.79
C ASP A 322 15.73 5.45 -13.45
N TRP A 323 16.59 4.43 -13.53
CA TRP A 323 18.01 4.55 -13.20
C TRP A 323 18.75 5.60 -14.04
N ARG A 324 18.29 5.85 -15.28
CA ARG A 324 18.94 6.79 -16.20
C ARG A 324 18.89 8.24 -15.70
N VAL A 325 18.01 8.54 -14.75
CA VAL A 325 17.95 9.85 -14.07
C VAL A 325 19.14 10.06 -13.12
N VAL A 326 19.83 8.98 -12.74
CA VAL A 326 20.89 8.97 -11.73
C VAL A 326 22.27 8.99 -12.38
N LEU A 327 22.54 10.04 -13.15
CA LEU A 327 23.86 10.26 -13.74
C LEU A 327 24.81 11.09 -12.86
N ASP A 328 24.29 11.68 -11.78
CA ASP A 328 25.09 12.47 -10.84
C ASP A 328 24.67 12.16 -9.39
N PRO A 329 25.58 11.60 -8.59
CA PRO A 329 25.29 11.15 -7.23
C PRO A 329 25.10 12.28 -6.22
N ALA A 330 25.43 13.53 -6.56
CA ALA A 330 25.34 14.66 -5.64
C ALA A 330 23.89 15.09 -5.30
N PHE A 331 22.86 14.42 -5.83
CA PHE A 331 21.48 14.95 -5.87
C PHE A 331 20.44 14.19 -5.07
N VAL A 332 20.77 13.05 -4.47
CA VAL A 332 19.77 12.22 -3.81
C VAL A 332 19.84 12.36 -2.29
N SER A 333 19.03 13.27 -1.76
CA SER A 333 18.78 13.49 -0.33
C SER A 333 17.52 12.76 0.16
N VAL A 334 17.19 11.63 -0.46
CA VAL A 334 16.03 10.81 -0.08
C VAL A 334 16.46 9.69 0.85
N ARG A 335 15.56 9.25 1.73
CA ARG A 335 15.84 8.18 2.70
C ARG A 335 15.86 6.80 2.04
N ARG A 336 14.95 6.55 1.09
CA ARG A 336 14.84 5.31 0.31
C ARG A 336 14.75 5.65 -1.18
N LEU A 337 15.72 5.17 -1.95
CA LEU A 337 15.75 5.30 -3.40
C LEU A 337 15.59 3.93 -4.03
N VAL A 338 14.66 3.83 -4.98
CA VAL A 338 14.47 2.64 -5.82
C VAL A 338 14.78 3.03 -7.26
N LEU A 339 15.80 2.39 -7.83
CA LEU A 339 16.17 2.56 -9.23
C LEU A 339 15.60 1.40 -10.03
N VAL A 340 14.83 1.73 -11.05
CA VAL A 340 14.16 0.74 -11.90
C VAL A 340 14.84 0.58 -13.25
N ASN A 341 14.66 -0.58 -13.87
CA ASN A 341 15.29 -1.00 -15.12
C ASN A 341 16.82 -0.96 -15.07
N VAL A 342 17.42 -1.24 -13.91
CA VAL A 342 18.87 -1.20 -13.74
C VAL A 342 19.49 -2.35 -14.55
N PRO A 343 20.34 -2.08 -15.54
CA PRO A 343 20.98 -3.16 -16.29
C PRO A 343 22.02 -3.86 -15.42
N GLU A 344 22.21 -5.17 -15.63
CA GLU A 344 23.23 -5.95 -14.92
C GLU A 344 24.64 -5.49 -15.27
N PHE A 345 24.86 -5.20 -16.55
CA PHE A 345 26.10 -4.65 -17.08
C PHE A 345 25.82 -3.27 -17.68
N ALA A 346 26.61 -2.28 -17.29
CA ALA A 346 26.49 -0.93 -17.82
C ALA A 346 27.87 -0.36 -18.16
N SER A 347 27.88 0.68 -19.00
CA SER A 347 29.11 1.42 -19.27
C SER A 347 29.77 1.87 -17.95
N PRO A 348 31.12 1.97 -17.89
CA PRO A 348 31.82 2.38 -16.67
C PRO A 348 31.35 3.73 -16.11
N ARG A 349 30.81 4.62 -16.94
CA ARG A 349 30.24 5.90 -16.50
C ARG A 349 28.89 5.70 -15.80
N ALA A 350 27.99 4.93 -16.41
CA ALA A 350 26.67 4.62 -15.86
C ALA A 350 26.77 3.84 -14.55
N ALA A 351 27.58 2.77 -14.53
CA ALA A 351 27.80 1.97 -13.34
C ALA A 351 28.38 2.83 -12.20
N ARG A 352 29.36 3.71 -12.48
CA ARG A 352 29.92 4.65 -11.48
C ARG A 352 28.89 5.65 -10.97
N ALA A 353 27.97 6.11 -11.81
CA ALA A 353 26.92 7.03 -11.39
C ALA A 353 25.93 6.35 -10.44
N ILE A 354 25.48 5.13 -10.76
CA ILE A 354 24.63 4.31 -9.87
C ILE A 354 25.35 4.02 -8.55
N ALA A 355 26.60 3.54 -8.61
CA ALA A 355 27.40 3.27 -7.42
C ALA A 355 27.67 4.55 -6.60
N GLY A 356 27.79 5.70 -7.25
CA GLY A 356 28.03 6.99 -6.62
C GLY A 356 26.93 7.40 -5.64
N VAL A 357 25.69 6.94 -5.85
CA VAL A 357 24.56 7.19 -4.94
C VAL A 357 24.79 6.56 -3.56
N VAL A 358 25.57 5.49 -3.50
CA VAL A 358 25.95 4.86 -2.24
C VAL A 358 26.80 5.83 -1.44
N GLY A 359 26.30 6.18 -0.24
CA GLY A 359 26.98 7.11 0.65
C GLY A 359 26.48 8.55 0.58
N THR A 360 25.41 8.85 -0.16
CA THR A 360 24.73 10.14 0.00
C THR A 360 24.18 10.28 1.43
N GLU A 361 24.26 11.48 2.00
CA GLU A 361 24.12 11.70 3.46
C GLU A 361 22.81 11.18 4.08
N ARG A 362 21.71 11.25 3.33
CA ARG A 362 20.37 10.86 3.81
C ARG A 362 19.93 9.46 3.40
N LEU A 363 20.59 8.85 2.43
CA LEU A 363 20.18 7.54 1.92
C LEU A 363 20.45 6.46 2.95
N GLN A 364 19.41 5.69 3.27
CA GLN A 364 19.47 4.54 4.18
C GLN A 364 19.24 3.23 3.44
N VAL A 365 18.42 3.26 2.39
CA VAL A 365 18.04 2.08 1.60
C VAL A 365 18.15 2.41 0.12
N LEU A 366 19.00 1.67 -0.60
CA LEU A 366 19.08 1.66 -2.05
C LEU A 366 18.50 0.35 -2.55
N GLU A 367 17.47 0.40 -3.37
CA GLU A 367 16.91 -0.78 -4.03
C GLU A 367 17.17 -0.67 -5.54
N LEU A 368 17.72 -1.73 -6.12
CA LEU A 368 18.00 -1.85 -7.54
C LEU A 368 17.03 -2.88 -8.11
N GLU A 369 16.00 -2.43 -8.80
CA GLU A 369 15.12 -3.26 -9.61
C GLU A 369 15.79 -3.46 -10.97
N MET A 370 16.33 -4.67 -11.15
CA MET A 370 17.08 -5.02 -12.35
C MET A 370 16.15 -5.17 -13.54
N GLU A 371 16.63 -4.77 -14.72
CA GLU A 371 15.93 -5.02 -15.97
C GLU A 371 15.77 -6.53 -16.19
N VAL A 372 14.56 -6.95 -16.57
CA VAL A 372 14.32 -8.33 -16.99
C VAL A 372 14.96 -8.46 -18.36
N SER A 373 16.09 -9.16 -18.45
CA SER A 373 16.55 -9.62 -19.74
C SER A 373 15.46 -10.53 -20.30
N ASP A 374 14.94 -10.24 -21.50
CA ASP A 374 13.96 -11.04 -22.24
C ASP A 374 14.53 -12.42 -22.66
N GLY A 375 15.24 -13.08 -21.75
CA GLY A 375 15.61 -14.46 -21.86
C GLY A 375 14.35 -15.30 -21.90
N SER A 376 13.80 -15.49 -23.09
CA SER A 376 13.23 -16.78 -23.51
C SER A 376 14.31 -17.88 -23.52
N GLY A 377 15.31 -17.78 -22.64
CA GLY A 377 16.33 -18.77 -22.43
C GLY A 377 15.65 -19.95 -21.78
N ASP A 378 15.60 -21.05 -22.53
CA ASP A 378 15.68 -22.37 -21.95
C ASP A 378 16.68 -22.38 -20.78
N PHE A 379 16.53 -23.34 -19.88
CA PHE A 379 17.36 -23.56 -18.69
C PHE A 379 18.87 -23.81 -18.96
N SER A 380 19.51 -23.12 -19.92
CA SER A 380 20.95 -23.07 -20.14
C SER A 380 21.60 -22.03 -19.21
N PHE A 381 21.51 -22.27 -17.90
CA PHE A 381 22.40 -21.68 -16.89
C PHE A 381 23.90 -21.94 -17.18
N PHE A 382 24.22 -22.74 -18.21
CA PHE A 382 25.57 -23.07 -18.66
C PHE A 382 26.06 -22.30 -19.91
N GLU A 383 25.24 -21.45 -20.58
CA GLU A 383 25.70 -20.65 -21.74
C GLU A 383 26.03 -19.17 -21.40
N GLU A 384 25.82 -18.73 -20.16
CA GLU A 384 26.17 -17.38 -19.70
C GLU A 384 27.69 -17.07 -19.79
N GLU A 385 28.55 -18.10 -19.86
CA GLU A 385 30.00 -17.94 -20.07
C GLU A 385 30.38 -17.47 -21.49
N ALA A 386 29.49 -17.63 -22.49
CA ALA A 386 29.77 -17.19 -23.86
C ALA A 386 29.44 -15.71 -24.09
N GLY A 387 28.32 -15.22 -23.53
CA GLY A 387 27.92 -13.81 -23.61
C GLY A 387 28.73 -12.87 -22.70
N GLY A 388 29.35 -13.41 -21.64
CA GLY A 388 30.24 -12.64 -20.76
C GLY A 388 31.51 -12.14 -21.47
N ARG A 389 32.09 -12.94 -22.39
CA ARG A 389 33.34 -12.58 -23.08
C ARG A 389 33.18 -11.43 -24.06
N ASP A 390 32.11 -11.42 -24.85
CA ASP A 390 31.82 -10.33 -25.80
C ASP A 390 31.50 -8.98 -25.12
N ARG A 391 31.00 -9.01 -23.88
CA ARG A 391 30.69 -7.81 -23.08
C ARG A 391 31.91 -7.30 -22.32
N GLU A 392 32.80 -8.19 -21.86
CA GLU A 392 34.11 -7.80 -21.34
C GLU A 392 34.96 -7.12 -22.41
N GLU A 393 34.85 -7.51 -23.69
CA GLU A 393 35.52 -6.81 -24.81
C GLU A 393 35.00 -5.37 -25.01
N LYS A 394 33.76 -5.06 -24.62
CA LYS A 394 33.20 -3.69 -24.67
C LYS A 394 33.53 -2.85 -23.43
N GLY A 395 34.17 -3.43 -22.42
CA GLY A 395 34.52 -2.76 -21.18
C GLY A 395 33.33 -2.40 -20.29
N ASP A 396 32.19 -3.08 -20.46
CA ASP A 396 31.04 -2.92 -19.57
C ASP A 396 31.36 -3.49 -18.18
N VAL A 397 30.78 -2.89 -17.14
CA VAL A 397 31.06 -3.22 -15.75
C VAL A 397 29.78 -3.75 -15.10
N ASP A 398 29.93 -4.83 -14.34
CA ASP A 398 28.87 -5.33 -13.46
C ASP A 398 28.50 -4.26 -12.42
N VAL A 399 27.26 -3.77 -12.52
CA VAL A 399 26.72 -2.71 -11.66
C VAL A 399 26.68 -3.16 -10.20
N ILE A 400 26.30 -4.41 -9.93
CA ILE A 400 26.17 -4.94 -8.57
C ILE A 400 27.55 -5.02 -7.92
N SER A 401 28.54 -5.54 -8.64
CA SER A 401 29.92 -5.60 -8.14
C SER A 401 30.49 -4.22 -7.83
N LEU A 402 30.18 -3.21 -8.65
CA LEU A 402 30.67 -1.86 -8.43
C LEU A 402 29.98 -1.16 -7.24
N VAL A 403 28.67 -1.34 -7.08
CA VAL A 403 27.89 -0.87 -5.91
C VAL A 403 28.44 -1.51 -4.63
N ALA A 404 28.68 -2.82 -4.64
CA ALA A 404 29.26 -3.57 -3.53
C ALA A 404 30.68 -3.10 -3.18
N LYS A 405 31.52 -2.86 -4.19
CA LYS A 405 32.86 -2.31 -4.02
C LYS A 405 32.79 -0.92 -3.36
N ARG A 406 31.96 -0.02 -3.89
CA ARG A 406 31.81 1.33 -3.36
C ARG A 406 31.33 1.34 -1.91
N LYS A 407 30.33 0.53 -1.57
CA LYS A 407 29.83 0.41 -0.19
C LYS A 407 30.94 0.00 0.78
N ARG A 408 31.77 -0.99 0.40
CA ARG A 408 32.91 -1.45 1.21
C ARG A 408 33.97 -0.36 1.37
N GLU A 409 34.32 0.34 0.30
CA GLU A 409 35.32 1.42 0.30
C GLU A 409 34.96 2.54 1.29
N ILE A 410 33.71 2.99 1.29
CA ILE A 410 33.25 4.10 2.13
C ILE A 410 32.64 3.64 3.47
N ARG A 411 32.60 2.33 3.73
CA ARG A 411 32.01 1.70 4.92
C ARG A 411 30.56 2.17 5.19
N TRP A 412 29.77 2.35 4.13
CA TRP A 412 28.39 2.82 4.26
C TRP A 412 27.51 1.75 4.93
N ARG A 413 26.78 2.16 5.98
CA ARG A 413 25.94 1.27 6.80
C ARG A 413 24.53 1.06 6.24
N GLY A 414 24.19 1.69 5.11
CA GLY A 414 22.89 1.52 4.48
C GLY A 414 22.66 0.12 3.91
N ARG A 415 21.40 -0.17 3.59
CA ARG A 415 20.99 -1.44 2.99
C ARG A 415 20.91 -1.29 1.48
N VAL A 416 21.60 -2.17 0.76
CA VAL A 416 21.39 -2.38 -0.67
C VAL A 416 20.51 -3.62 -0.82
N ARG A 417 19.44 -3.51 -1.60
CA ARG A 417 18.59 -4.64 -2.01
C ARG A 417 18.59 -4.73 -3.51
N VAL A 418 18.91 -5.91 -4.01
CA VAL A 418 18.78 -6.21 -5.44
C VAL A 418 17.51 -7.01 -5.62
N ILE A 419 16.64 -6.48 -6.47
CA ILE A 419 15.36 -7.06 -6.82
C ILE A 419 15.48 -7.50 -8.28
N LYS A 420 15.39 -8.80 -8.54
CA LYS A 420 15.27 -9.35 -9.91
C LYS A 420 13.88 -9.95 -10.06
N ASP A 421 13.24 -9.73 -11.20
CA ASP A 421 12.03 -10.47 -11.55
C ASP A 421 12.45 -11.90 -11.90
N LEU A 422 11.91 -12.88 -11.18
CA LEU A 422 12.13 -14.29 -11.49
C LEU A 422 11.03 -14.69 -12.46
N ALA A 423 11.40 -15.11 -13.67
CA ALA A 423 10.50 -15.40 -14.80
C ALA A 423 9.39 -16.45 -14.53
N SER A 424 9.23 -16.97 -13.31
CA SER A 424 8.28 -18.04 -12.96
C SER A 424 6.97 -17.57 -12.32
N GLY A 425 6.60 -16.29 -12.41
CA GLY A 425 5.26 -15.82 -12.02
C GLY A 425 4.96 -15.81 -10.51
N GLU A 426 5.97 -16.02 -9.65
CA GLU A 426 5.86 -15.83 -8.20
C GLU A 426 6.89 -14.79 -7.73
N MET A 427 6.35 -13.66 -7.26
CA MET A 427 6.93 -12.64 -6.38
C MET A 427 8.40 -12.19 -6.59
N TRP A 428 8.56 -10.86 -6.67
CA TRP A 428 9.78 -10.12 -6.38
C TRP A 428 10.55 -10.69 -5.17
N GLY A 429 11.70 -11.32 -5.41
CA GLY A 429 12.59 -11.82 -4.37
C GLY A 429 13.75 -10.86 -4.11
N VAL A 430 14.09 -10.62 -2.84
CA VAL A 430 15.36 -9.95 -2.50
C VAL A 430 16.48 -10.95 -2.74
N VAL A 431 17.21 -10.79 -3.85
CA VAL A 431 18.25 -11.75 -4.28
C VAL A 431 19.50 -11.65 -3.41
N ARG A 432 19.79 -10.46 -2.88
CA ARG A 432 20.85 -10.22 -1.89
C ARG A 432 20.43 -9.09 -0.95
N GLU A 433 20.48 -9.35 0.37
CA GLU A 433 20.38 -8.32 1.41
C GLU A 433 21.72 -8.23 2.15
N GLY A 434 22.28 -7.02 2.26
CA GLY A 434 23.46 -6.76 3.10
C GLY A 434 24.80 -6.57 2.39
N VAL A 435 24.87 -6.74 1.06
CA VAL A 435 26.07 -6.48 0.24
C VAL A 435 26.63 -5.09 0.50
#